data_AF-A0A951VW56-F1
#
_entry.id   AF-A0A951VW56-F1
#
_cell.length_a   1.000
_cell.length_b   1.000
_cell.length_c   1.000
_cell.angle_alpha   90.00
_cell.angle_beta   90.00
_cell.angle_gamma   90.00
#
_symmetry.space_group_name_H-M   'P 1'
#
loop_
_entity.id
_entity.type
_entity.pdbx_description
1 polymer ?
#
loop_
_entity_poly.entity_id
_entity_poly.type
_entity_poly.pdbx_seq_one_letter_code
_entity_poly.pdbx_strand_id
1 'polypeptide(L)'
;MKLQVKSNFISRLSCVIVFVSLTGCLPELPAPNSKPSLVVSLVCDLTDGCSNVGKPPIITFSPPAGTYGTSDNVTDITISSLISGAKICYTIDNTDPSCDSTPACTGSSIDYTAPVAVVSNTLMTVKAIACSSDSIYTATYTIDTIAPNYPQNLLAIGGDTVVYLSWSNTDPDLAGITILRCVDPCFPSGLNDPLANRIDLGVVTSYTDASLTNGAKYNYLIYSKDIAGNYSSAYYDDATPNSGLLYMYVTNSLYDGNLGGVAGADAKCNSDSAKPIPTATYKALLVDGGTRAACTTANCSGGPSEHTDWVLKPTQNYYNVAGDVIETTNVNGLFPNNLLNTIKPSSFNYSWTGLFIDWTTHSSHCNGWTDNTNSSQGLAGKHDMINGNGSFNNSAFNCDFTIPLYCVQQ
;
A
#
# COMPACT_ATOMS: atom_id res chain seq x y z
N MET A 1 -34.60 -42.59 -25.40
CA MET A 1 -35.38 -41.36 -25.17
C MET A 1 -34.70 -40.24 -25.97
N LYS A 2 -35.36 -39.64 -26.97
CA LYS A 2 -34.79 -38.51 -27.73
C LYS A 2 -35.04 -37.22 -26.95
N LEU A 3 -33.98 -36.48 -26.61
CA LEU A 3 -34.10 -35.10 -26.11
C LEU A 3 -33.65 -34.12 -27.21
N GLN A 4 -34.55 -33.22 -27.57
CA GLN A 4 -34.30 -32.05 -28.41
C GLN A 4 -33.87 -30.88 -27.51
N VAL A 5 -32.80 -30.18 -27.87
CA VAL A 5 -32.33 -28.96 -27.19
C VAL A 5 -32.76 -27.75 -28.02
N LYS A 6 -33.57 -26.85 -27.43
CA LYS A 6 -33.74 -25.48 -27.92
C LYS A 6 -32.81 -24.59 -27.11
N SER A 7 -31.82 -23.96 -27.76
CA SER A 7 -30.99 -22.92 -27.17
C SER A 7 -31.50 -21.53 -27.60
N ASN A 8 -31.62 -20.63 -26.64
CA ASN A 8 -31.60 -19.19 -26.89
C ASN A 8 -30.41 -18.63 -26.10
N PHE A 9 -29.46 -18.04 -26.81
CA PHE A 9 -28.25 -17.43 -26.25
C PHE A 9 -28.50 -15.94 -25.95
N ILE A 10 -28.02 -15.46 -24.80
CA ILE A 10 -27.19 -14.25 -24.64
C ILE A 10 -26.56 -14.25 -23.22
N SER A 11 -25.21 -14.21 -23.22
CA SER A 11 -24.23 -13.77 -22.20
C SER A 11 -24.13 -14.40 -20.80
N ARG A 12 -22.98 -15.09 -20.64
CA ARG A 12 -22.10 -15.29 -19.45
C ARG A 12 -22.41 -16.43 -18.46
N LEU A 13 -21.69 -17.53 -18.73
CA LEU A 13 -21.28 -18.67 -17.90
C LEU A 13 -22.28 -19.13 -16.82
N SER A 14 -23.04 -20.16 -17.16
CA SER A 14 -23.66 -21.04 -16.18
C SER A 14 -23.19 -22.47 -16.44
N CYS A 15 -22.67 -23.12 -15.41
CA CYS A 15 -22.24 -24.51 -15.43
C CYS A 15 -23.48 -25.39 -15.69
N VAL A 16 -23.53 -26.08 -16.82
CA VAL A 16 -24.61 -27.02 -17.15
C VAL A 16 -24.31 -28.34 -16.44
N ILE A 17 -24.97 -28.60 -15.32
CA ILE A 17 -24.95 -29.91 -14.65
C ILE A 17 -26.11 -30.74 -15.21
N VAL A 18 -25.80 -31.80 -15.96
CA VAL A 18 -26.78 -32.76 -16.47
C VAL A 18 -26.98 -33.84 -15.39
N PHE A 19 -28.17 -33.90 -14.79
CA PHE A 19 -28.55 -35.01 -13.91
C PHE A 19 -29.23 -36.10 -14.72
N VAL A 20 -28.60 -37.28 -14.82
CA VAL A 20 -29.28 -38.52 -15.21
C VAL A 20 -29.70 -39.20 -13.91
N SER A 21 -31.00 -39.21 -13.61
CA SER A 21 -31.53 -39.87 -12.42
C SER A 21 -31.47 -41.39 -12.60
N LEU A 22 -30.59 -42.05 -11.86
CA LEU A 22 -30.80 -43.42 -11.43
C LEU A 22 -30.92 -43.42 -9.90
N THR A 23 -31.98 -44.07 -9.44
CA THR A 23 -32.56 -44.02 -8.10
C THR A 23 -31.58 -44.39 -6.98
N GLY A 24 -31.54 -43.55 -5.94
CA GLY A 24 -31.24 -43.96 -4.56
C GLY A 24 -29.96 -43.39 -3.95
N CYS A 25 -30.14 -42.60 -2.89
CA CYS A 25 -29.16 -42.13 -1.89
C CYS A 25 -28.27 -40.93 -2.27
N LEU A 26 -28.65 -39.75 -1.78
CA LEU A 26 -27.76 -38.60 -1.55
C LEU A 26 -28.01 -38.11 -0.11
N PRO A 27 -26.97 -37.87 0.72
CA PRO A 27 -27.09 -37.00 1.87
C PRO A 27 -27.10 -35.52 1.43
N GLU A 28 -27.82 -34.68 2.17
CA GLU A 28 -27.92 -33.24 1.95
C GLU A 28 -26.54 -32.56 2.09
N LEU A 29 -26.13 -31.78 1.08
CA LEU A 29 -24.91 -30.97 1.13
C LEU A 29 -25.24 -29.55 1.64
N PRO A 30 -24.40 -28.94 2.50
CA PRO A 30 -24.60 -27.57 2.93
C PRO A 30 -24.30 -26.55 1.81
N ALA A 31 -24.96 -25.40 1.88
CA ALA A 31 -24.93 -24.34 0.87
C ALA A 31 -23.51 -23.75 0.61
N PRO A 32 -23.26 -23.23 -0.61
CA PRO A 32 -21.92 -22.83 -1.04
C PRO A 32 -21.54 -21.45 -0.49
N ASN A 33 -20.51 -21.39 0.35
CA ASN A 33 -19.87 -20.14 0.73
C ASN A 33 -18.53 -20.01 -0.02
N SER A 34 -18.31 -18.82 -0.56
CA SER A 34 -17.31 -18.45 -1.57
C SER A 34 -15.85 -18.68 -1.15
N LYS A 35 -15.17 -19.65 -1.79
CA LYS A 35 -13.74 -19.66 -2.16
C LYS A 35 -13.51 -20.80 -3.19
N PRO A 36 -12.73 -20.61 -4.26
CA PRO A 36 -12.58 -21.61 -5.32
C PRO A 36 -11.55 -22.66 -4.92
N SER A 37 -11.91 -23.57 -4.01
CA SER A 37 -11.11 -24.75 -3.73
C SER A 37 -11.98 -25.85 -3.13
N LEU A 38 -12.95 -26.33 -3.90
CA LEU A 38 -13.56 -27.62 -3.63
C LEU A 38 -13.98 -28.27 -4.95
N VAL A 39 -13.01 -28.46 -5.85
CA VAL A 39 -13.13 -29.54 -6.84
C VAL A 39 -12.76 -30.80 -6.08
N VAL A 40 -13.71 -31.29 -5.28
CA VAL A 40 -13.68 -32.67 -4.79
C VAL A 40 -13.53 -33.53 -6.04
N SER A 41 -12.52 -34.39 -6.02
CA SER A 41 -12.21 -35.42 -7.00
C SER A 41 -13.41 -36.37 -7.18
N LEU A 42 -14.48 -35.90 -7.83
CA LEU A 42 -15.71 -36.63 -8.10
C LEU A 42 -15.75 -37.08 -9.57
N VAL A 43 -14.60 -37.49 -10.12
CA VAL A 43 -14.49 -38.02 -11.50
C VAL A 43 -14.22 -39.52 -11.52
N CYS A 44 -14.14 -40.20 -10.38
CA CYS A 44 -14.06 -41.66 -10.34
C CYS A 44 -15.20 -42.21 -9.51
N ASP A 45 -16.39 -42.41 -10.08
CA ASP A 45 -17.29 -43.46 -9.58
C ASP A 45 -18.51 -43.83 -10.46
N LEU A 46 -18.54 -43.48 -11.75
CA LEU A 46 -19.77 -43.67 -12.54
C LEU A 46 -19.66 -44.36 -13.89
N THR A 47 -18.61 -45.14 -14.16
CA THR A 47 -18.67 -46.26 -15.12
C THR A 47 -17.49 -47.21 -14.93
N ASP A 48 -17.80 -48.50 -14.77
CA ASP A 48 -16.94 -49.69 -14.75
C ASP A 48 -16.25 -50.06 -13.43
N GLY A 49 -16.39 -51.34 -13.05
CA GLY A 49 -15.88 -51.93 -11.82
C GLY A 49 -14.36 -51.78 -11.65
N CYS A 50 -13.92 -50.71 -10.99
CA CYS A 50 -12.56 -50.54 -10.51
C CYS A 50 -12.32 -51.38 -9.26
N SER A 51 -12.09 -52.67 -9.49
CA SER A 51 -11.22 -53.44 -8.62
C SER A 51 -9.87 -52.72 -8.50
N ASN A 52 -9.53 -52.19 -7.33
CA ASN A 52 -8.17 -51.68 -7.04
C ASN A 52 -7.14 -52.81 -6.93
N VAL A 53 -7.51 -54.06 -7.23
CA VAL A 53 -6.62 -55.22 -7.22
C VAL A 53 -5.59 -55.05 -8.33
N GLY A 54 -4.33 -54.86 -7.94
CA GLY A 54 -3.17 -54.78 -8.85
C GLY A 54 -2.73 -53.38 -9.27
N LYS A 55 -3.42 -52.30 -8.84
CA LYS A 55 -2.89 -50.93 -9.01
C LYS A 55 -1.95 -50.57 -7.85
N PRO A 56 -0.82 -49.89 -8.09
CA PRO A 56 0.02 -49.40 -7.00
C PRO A 56 -0.77 -48.40 -6.14
N PRO A 57 -0.65 -48.43 -4.80
CA PRO A 57 -1.29 -47.46 -3.94
C PRO A 57 -0.82 -46.04 -4.28
N ILE A 58 -1.79 -45.12 -4.39
CA ILE A 58 -1.54 -43.69 -4.51
C ILE A 58 -1.80 -43.08 -3.14
N ILE A 59 -0.81 -42.36 -2.63
CA ILE A 59 -0.96 -41.58 -1.41
C ILE A 59 -1.49 -40.19 -1.78
N THR A 60 -2.48 -39.72 -1.01
CA THR A 60 -2.97 -38.34 -1.07
C THR A 60 -2.89 -37.68 0.28
N PHE A 61 -2.67 -36.36 0.28
CA PHE A 61 -2.62 -35.54 1.48
C PHE A 61 -3.80 -34.57 1.49
N SER A 62 -4.41 -34.40 2.67
CA SER A 62 -5.49 -33.44 2.90
C SER A 62 -5.21 -32.63 4.17
N PRO A 63 -5.14 -31.28 4.09
CA PRO A 63 -5.30 -30.48 2.88
C PRO A 63 -4.11 -30.67 1.89
N PRO A 64 -4.23 -30.24 0.62
CA PRO A 64 -3.11 -30.31 -0.32
C PRO A 64 -1.86 -29.56 0.17
N ALA A 65 -0.69 -29.86 -0.38
CA ALA A 65 0.52 -29.09 -0.09
C ALA A 65 0.30 -27.59 -0.40
N GLY A 66 0.82 -26.70 0.45
CA GLY A 66 0.62 -25.26 0.29
C GLY A 66 1.05 -24.44 1.50
N THR A 67 0.90 -23.12 1.35
CA THR A 67 1.05 -22.15 2.44
C THR A 67 -0.32 -21.81 2.99
N TYR A 68 -0.47 -21.87 4.32
CA TYR A 68 -1.72 -21.66 5.02
C TYR A 68 -1.57 -20.59 6.09
N GLY A 69 -2.54 -19.68 6.13
CA GLY A 69 -2.62 -18.61 7.11
C GLY A 69 -3.42 -18.99 8.34
N THR A 70 -3.49 -18.05 9.29
CA THR A 70 -4.36 -18.15 10.47
C THR A 70 -5.82 -18.43 10.11
N SER A 71 -6.32 -17.86 9.00
CA SER A 71 -7.71 -18.02 8.59
C SER A 71 -8.07 -19.40 8.02
N ASP A 72 -7.07 -20.21 7.64
CA ASP A 72 -7.30 -21.52 7.03
C ASP A 72 -7.51 -22.63 8.07
N ASN A 73 -7.19 -22.37 9.34
CA ASN A 73 -7.36 -23.30 10.48
C ASN A 73 -6.77 -24.71 10.23
N VAL A 74 -5.66 -24.80 9.50
CA VAL A 74 -4.97 -26.07 9.23
C VAL A 74 -4.10 -26.44 10.43
N THR A 75 -4.53 -27.44 11.21
CA THR A 75 -3.79 -27.96 12.37
C THR A 75 -3.20 -29.34 12.13
N ASP A 76 -3.76 -30.11 11.19
CA ASP A 76 -3.39 -31.50 10.96
C ASP A 76 -3.48 -31.88 9.48
N ILE A 77 -2.62 -32.81 9.06
CA ILE A 77 -2.59 -33.41 7.72
C ILE A 77 -3.09 -34.85 7.81
N THR A 78 -4.13 -35.15 7.02
CA THR A 78 -4.58 -36.52 6.81
C THR A 78 -3.84 -37.13 5.63
N ILE A 79 -3.23 -38.28 5.85
CA ILE A 79 -2.63 -39.10 4.80
C ILE A 79 -3.60 -40.24 4.49
N SER A 80 -3.92 -40.45 3.21
CA SER A 80 -4.82 -41.52 2.78
C SER A 80 -4.25 -42.28 1.60
N SER A 81 -4.69 -43.53 1.46
CA SER A 81 -4.38 -44.39 0.33
C SER A 81 -5.67 -44.79 -0.37
N LEU A 82 -5.65 -44.87 -1.70
CA LEU A 82 -6.77 -45.43 -2.48
C LEU A 82 -7.00 -46.93 -2.21
N ILE A 83 -6.05 -47.60 -1.55
CA ILE A 83 -6.19 -48.99 -1.12
C ILE A 83 -6.54 -49.01 0.37
N SER A 84 -7.76 -49.46 0.68
CA SER A 84 -8.24 -49.59 2.05
C SER A 84 -7.36 -50.54 2.87
N GLY A 85 -7.00 -50.14 4.09
CA GLY A 85 -6.16 -50.92 5.00
C GLY A 85 -4.67 -50.96 4.64
N ALA A 86 -4.21 -50.17 3.66
CA ALA A 86 -2.78 -50.06 3.36
C ALA A 86 -2.02 -49.50 4.56
N LYS A 87 -0.91 -50.15 4.91
CA LYS A 87 0.03 -49.68 5.94
C LYS A 87 0.85 -48.52 5.38
N ILE A 88 0.77 -47.36 6.03
CA ILE A 88 1.42 -46.12 5.59
C ILE A 88 2.51 -45.76 6.61
N CYS A 89 3.70 -45.49 6.11
CA CYS A 89 4.82 -44.95 6.87
C CYS A 89 5.17 -43.56 6.35
N TYR A 90 5.53 -42.64 7.24
CA TYR A 90 5.85 -41.27 6.87
C TYR A 90 7.00 -40.69 7.67
N THR A 91 7.56 -39.59 7.18
CA THR A 91 8.60 -38.80 7.82
C THR A 91 8.26 -37.31 7.69
N ILE A 92 8.78 -36.49 8.61
CA ILE A 92 8.54 -35.04 8.66
C ILE A 92 9.83 -34.21 8.63
N ASP A 93 10.97 -34.90 8.65
CA ASP A 93 12.33 -34.34 8.70
C ASP A 93 13.00 -34.36 7.31
N ASN A 94 12.19 -34.48 6.25
CA ASN A 94 12.63 -34.56 4.85
C ASN A 94 13.43 -35.85 4.49
N THR A 95 13.59 -36.80 5.41
CA THR A 95 14.17 -38.11 5.09
C THR A 95 13.18 -38.99 4.34
N ASP A 96 13.63 -39.96 3.58
CA ASP A 96 12.73 -40.86 2.83
C ASP A 96 12.16 -41.93 3.78
N PRO A 97 10.82 -42.12 3.84
CA PRO A 97 10.20 -43.16 4.64
C PRO A 97 10.47 -44.54 4.02
N SER A 98 10.52 -45.57 4.85
CA SER A 98 10.81 -46.94 4.43
C SER A 98 10.02 -47.97 5.23
N CYS A 99 9.80 -49.12 4.59
CA CYS A 99 9.18 -50.29 5.20
C CYS A 99 10.10 -51.52 5.06
N ASP A 100 9.98 -52.47 5.97
CA ASP A 100 10.59 -53.78 5.82
C ASP A 100 9.69 -54.79 5.08
N SER A 101 10.18 -56.03 4.97
CA SER A 101 9.46 -57.14 4.34
C SER A 101 8.21 -57.62 5.10
N THR A 102 7.97 -57.16 6.34
CA THR A 102 6.80 -57.46 7.17
C THR A 102 5.80 -56.29 7.25
N PRO A 103 5.78 -55.45 6.21
CA PRO A 103 5.19 -54.12 6.19
C PRO A 103 5.34 -53.26 7.47
N ALA A 104 6.43 -53.37 8.22
CA ALA A 104 6.67 -52.48 9.36
C ALA A 104 7.48 -51.25 8.94
N CYS A 105 7.16 -50.08 9.51
CA CYS A 105 7.94 -48.86 9.31
C CYS A 105 9.34 -49.02 9.92
N THR A 106 10.39 -48.60 9.21
CA THR A 106 11.78 -48.75 9.66
C THR A 106 12.56 -47.44 9.65
N GLY A 107 13.72 -47.44 10.30
CA GLY A 107 14.58 -46.26 10.42
C GLY A 107 13.90 -45.12 11.17
N SER A 108 13.89 -43.92 10.59
CA SER A 108 13.21 -42.74 11.13
C SER A 108 11.72 -42.67 10.77
N SER A 109 11.19 -43.67 10.07
CA SER A 109 9.80 -43.66 9.58
C SER A 109 8.80 -43.88 10.72
N ILE A 110 7.74 -43.10 10.71
CA ILE A 110 6.66 -43.11 11.70
C ILE A 110 5.45 -43.85 11.13
N ASP A 111 4.81 -44.66 11.96
CA ASP A 111 3.56 -45.35 11.63
C ASP A 111 2.38 -44.37 11.60
N TYR A 112 1.69 -44.28 10.46
CA TYR A 112 0.53 -43.42 10.32
C TYR A 112 -0.69 -44.02 11.03
N THR A 113 -0.92 -43.58 12.27
CA THR A 113 -2.00 -44.04 13.15
C THR A 113 -2.99 -42.94 13.51
N ALA A 114 -2.64 -41.68 13.26
CA ALA A 114 -3.44 -40.49 13.49
C ALA A 114 -2.99 -39.38 12.52
N PRO A 115 -3.81 -38.34 12.28
CA PRO A 115 -3.42 -37.17 11.51
C PRO A 115 -2.10 -36.55 12.00
N VAL A 116 -1.32 -36.01 11.07
CA VAL A 116 -0.01 -35.44 11.34
C VAL A 116 -0.17 -33.97 11.72
N ALA A 117 0.12 -33.61 12.97
CA ALA A 117 0.07 -32.23 13.42
C ALA A 117 1.11 -31.37 12.69
N VAL A 118 0.68 -30.20 12.22
CA VAL A 118 1.58 -29.21 11.62
C VAL A 118 2.13 -28.25 12.66
N VAL A 119 3.37 -27.81 12.47
CA VAL A 119 4.02 -26.81 13.33
C VAL A 119 3.86 -25.43 12.70
N SER A 120 3.35 -24.47 13.46
CA SER A 120 3.21 -23.10 12.99
C SER A 120 4.56 -22.41 12.76
N ASN A 121 4.56 -21.44 11.84
CA ASN A 121 5.68 -20.60 11.43
C ASN A 121 6.93 -21.39 10.98
N THR A 122 6.71 -22.58 10.43
CA THR A 122 7.78 -23.49 10.01
C THR A 122 7.43 -24.17 8.69
N LEU A 123 8.42 -24.34 7.82
CA LEU A 123 8.31 -25.21 6.65
C LEU A 123 8.42 -26.67 7.07
N MET A 124 7.37 -27.45 6.86
CA MET A 124 7.29 -28.87 7.15
C MET A 124 7.18 -29.67 5.85
N THR A 125 7.99 -30.72 5.69
CA THR A 125 7.93 -31.62 4.54
C THR A 125 7.48 -32.99 4.99
N VAL A 126 6.30 -33.42 4.58
CA VAL A 126 5.77 -34.75 4.84
C VAL A 126 6.07 -35.63 3.63
N LYS A 127 6.81 -36.71 3.85
CA LYS A 127 7.01 -37.76 2.86
C LYS A 127 6.32 -39.03 3.34
N ALA A 128 5.61 -39.71 2.46
CA ALA A 128 4.84 -40.90 2.81
C ALA A 128 4.97 -42.00 1.76
N ILE A 129 4.95 -43.25 2.23
CA ILE A 129 4.97 -44.47 1.42
C ILE A 129 3.91 -45.44 1.94
N ALA A 130 3.24 -46.13 1.03
CA ALA A 130 2.47 -47.33 1.38
C ALA A 130 3.40 -48.53 1.28
N CYS A 131 3.52 -49.36 2.31
CA CYS A 131 4.51 -50.44 2.38
C CYS A 131 4.37 -51.53 1.30
N SER A 132 3.28 -51.53 0.53
CA SER A 132 3.08 -52.37 -0.65
C SER A 132 3.57 -51.72 -1.96
N SER A 133 4.29 -50.60 -1.89
CA SER A 133 4.78 -49.81 -3.03
C SER A 133 6.17 -49.25 -2.74
N ASP A 134 6.91 -48.94 -3.81
CA ASP A 134 8.22 -48.27 -3.75
C ASP A 134 8.12 -46.75 -4.04
N SER A 135 6.91 -46.23 -4.25
CA SER A 135 6.70 -44.81 -4.58
C SER A 135 6.57 -43.94 -3.33
N ILE A 136 7.48 -42.98 -3.20
CA ILE A 136 7.42 -41.96 -2.15
C ILE A 136 6.65 -40.74 -2.67
N TYR A 137 5.66 -40.31 -1.90
CA TYR A 137 4.89 -39.11 -2.16
C TYR A 137 5.33 -38.02 -1.19
N THR A 138 5.49 -36.79 -1.70
CA THR A 138 5.99 -35.65 -0.93
C THR A 138 4.97 -34.52 -0.93
N ALA A 139 4.74 -33.90 0.22
CA ALA A 139 3.95 -32.69 0.37
C ALA A 139 4.64 -31.71 1.31
N THR A 140 4.74 -30.46 0.90
CA THR A 140 5.33 -29.36 1.68
C THR A 140 4.24 -28.45 2.20
N TYR A 141 4.32 -28.14 3.49
CA TYR A 141 3.37 -27.29 4.20
C TYR A 141 4.13 -26.16 4.88
N THR A 142 3.67 -24.94 4.68
CA THR A 142 4.11 -23.80 5.49
C THR A 142 2.88 -23.28 6.20
N ILE A 143 2.85 -23.41 7.52
CA ILE A 143 1.84 -22.74 8.33
C ILE A 143 2.45 -21.41 8.74
N ASP A 144 1.84 -20.32 8.31
CA ASP A 144 2.33 -18.99 8.62
C ASP A 144 1.23 -18.22 9.32
N THR A 145 1.46 -17.89 10.59
CA THR A 145 0.51 -17.17 11.43
C THR A 145 1.00 -15.77 11.78
N ILE A 146 2.16 -15.38 11.28
CA ILE A 146 2.76 -14.08 11.57
C ILE A 146 2.30 -13.13 10.48
N ALA A 147 1.66 -12.04 10.89
CA ALA A 147 1.29 -11.00 9.95
C ALA A 147 2.47 -10.05 9.69
N PRO A 148 2.52 -9.39 8.52
CA PRO A 148 3.50 -8.36 8.24
C PRO A 148 3.23 -7.14 9.13
N ASN A 149 4.24 -6.28 9.29
CA ASN A 149 4.07 -4.99 9.92
C ASN A 149 3.01 -4.14 9.19
N TYR A 150 2.23 -3.40 9.97
CA TYR A 150 1.22 -2.49 9.43
C TYR A 150 1.86 -1.33 8.65
N PRO A 151 1.14 -0.70 7.71
CA PRO A 151 1.66 0.45 6.97
C PRO A 151 1.94 1.62 7.92
N GLN A 152 3.11 2.25 7.78
CA GLN A 152 3.52 3.38 8.61
C GLN A 152 3.41 4.69 7.84
N ASN A 153 3.30 5.81 8.58
CA ASN A 153 3.27 7.16 8.01
C ASN A 153 2.20 7.29 6.91
N LEU A 154 1.01 6.74 7.14
CA LEU A 154 -0.11 6.95 6.22
C LEU A 154 -0.40 8.44 6.16
N LEU A 155 -0.54 8.93 4.95
CA LEU A 155 -0.90 10.31 4.66
C LEU A 155 -1.98 10.31 3.57
N ALA A 156 -3.12 10.92 3.88
CA ALA A 156 -4.26 11.12 3.00
C ALA A 156 -4.39 12.60 2.65
N ILE A 157 -4.37 12.91 1.35
CA ILE A 157 -4.36 14.28 0.85
C ILE A 157 -5.48 14.46 -0.17
N GLY A 158 -6.38 15.40 0.10
CA GLY A 158 -7.45 15.76 -0.83
C GLY A 158 -6.89 16.48 -2.06
N GLY A 159 -7.40 16.15 -3.24
CA GLY A 159 -7.26 16.95 -4.46
C GLY A 159 -8.64 17.24 -5.04
N ASP A 160 -8.68 17.68 -6.30
CA ASP A 160 -9.95 17.84 -7.01
C ASP A 160 -10.55 16.49 -7.39
N THR A 161 -11.65 16.10 -6.74
CA THR A 161 -12.36 14.82 -6.92
C THR A 161 -11.50 13.58 -6.66
N VAL A 162 -10.45 13.71 -5.84
CA VAL A 162 -9.47 12.65 -5.60
C VAL A 162 -8.91 12.72 -4.18
N VAL A 163 -8.53 11.58 -3.60
CA VAL A 163 -7.62 11.50 -2.45
C VAL A 163 -6.36 10.74 -2.86
N TYR A 164 -5.20 11.31 -2.56
CA TYR A 164 -3.90 10.66 -2.69
C TYR A 164 -3.53 10.06 -1.34
N LEU A 165 -3.36 8.74 -1.31
CA LEU A 165 -2.86 7.99 -0.16
C LEU A 165 -1.40 7.62 -0.39
N SER A 166 -0.56 7.79 0.62
CA SER A 166 0.83 7.32 0.62
C SER A 166 1.21 6.75 1.99
N TRP A 167 2.08 5.76 2.01
CA TRP A 167 2.57 5.11 3.22
C TRP A 167 3.94 4.48 2.98
N SER A 168 4.60 4.06 4.07
CA SER A 168 5.82 3.27 4.03
C SER A 168 5.59 1.88 4.61
N ASN A 169 6.14 0.85 3.97
CA ASN A 169 6.23 -0.48 4.53
C ASN A 169 7.48 -1.18 3.96
N THR A 170 8.36 -1.67 4.83
CA THR A 170 9.61 -2.35 4.48
C THR A 170 9.64 -3.80 4.99
N ASP A 171 8.47 -4.35 5.34
CA ASP A 171 8.37 -5.70 5.86
C ASP A 171 8.67 -6.74 4.76
N PRO A 172 9.60 -7.68 4.97
CA PRO A 172 9.89 -8.75 4.01
C PRO A 172 8.71 -9.68 3.72
N ASP A 173 7.74 -9.77 4.63
CA ASP A 173 6.56 -10.62 4.52
C ASP A 173 5.38 -9.94 3.80
N LEU A 174 5.56 -8.68 3.37
CA LEU A 174 4.54 -7.94 2.64
C LEU A 174 4.28 -8.54 1.26
N ALA A 175 3.05 -9.02 1.03
CA ALA A 175 2.58 -9.49 -0.27
C ALA A 175 1.51 -8.57 -0.89
N GLY A 176 0.86 -7.71 -0.11
CA GLY A 176 -0.15 -6.79 -0.61
C GLY A 176 -0.67 -5.81 0.42
N ILE A 177 -1.52 -4.90 -0.04
CA ILE A 177 -2.15 -3.85 0.76
C ILE A 177 -3.67 -3.96 0.59
N THR A 178 -4.40 -3.83 1.68
CA THR A 178 -5.87 -3.78 1.66
C THR A 178 -6.34 -2.45 2.25
N ILE A 179 -7.15 -1.71 1.49
CA ILE A 179 -7.74 -0.42 1.89
C ILE A 179 -9.24 -0.61 2.06
N LEU A 180 -9.77 -0.09 3.16
CA LEU A 180 -11.20 0.02 3.44
C LEU A 180 -11.54 1.50 3.47
N ARG A 181 -12.55 1.90 2.71
CA ARG A 181 -12.98 3.30 2.59
C ARG A 181 -14.45 3.45 2.89
N CYS A 182 -14.77 4.50 3.64
CA CYS A 182 -16.14 4.97 3.83
C CYS A 182 -16.24 6.49 3.68
N VAL A 183 -17.45 7.00 3.44
CA VAL A 183 -17.74 8.44 3.43
C VAL A 183 -18.41 8.80 4.75
N ASP A 184 -18.01 9.92 5.36
CA ASP A 184 -18.62 10.42 6.59
C ASP A 184 -20.17 10.49 6.46
N PRO A 185 -20.91 10.05 7.49
CA PRO A 185 -20.45 9.71 8.85
C PRO A 185 -19.99 8.25 9.04
N CYS A 186 -19.83 7.46 7.97
CA CYS A 186 -19.31 6.09 8.10
C CYS A 186 -17.80 6.11 8.37
N PHE A 187 -17.36 5.30 9.34
CA PHE A 187 -15.96 4.97 9.57
C PHE A 187 -15.79 3.44 9.48
N PRO A 188 -14.84 2.90 8.69
CA PRO A 188 -14.68 1.46 8.58
C PRO A 188 -14.37 0.81 9.93
N SER A 189 -15.10 -0.26 10.28
CA SER A 189 -14.98 -0.96 11.56
C SER A 189 -13.95 -2.11 11.54
N GLY A 190 -13.50 -2.52 10.36
CA GLY A 190 -12.46 -3.55 10.19
C GLY A 190 -12.44 -4.19 8.80
N LEU A 191 -11.60 -5.22 8.64
CA LEU A 191 -11.39 -5.96 7.36
C LEU A 191 -12.65 -6.58 6.75
N ASN A 192 -13.65 -6.87 7.58
CA ASN A 192 -14.90 -7.52 7.19
C ASN A 192 -16.10 -6.56 7.29
N ASP A 193 -15.87 -5.25 7.34
CA ASP A 193 -16.95 -4.27 7.36
C ASP A 193 -17.75 -4.32 6.05
N PRO A 194 -19.04 -4.69 6.08
CA PRO A 194 -19.85 -4.81 4.87
C PRO A 194 -20.27 -3.44 4.28
N LEU A 195 -20.09 -2.34 5.03
CA LEU A 195 -20.43 -0.99 4.60
C LEU A 195 -19.25 -0.26 3.96
N ALA A 196 -18.02 -0.71 4.23
CA ALA A 196 -16.82 -0.14 3.65
C ALA A 196 -16.59 -0.68 2.23
N ASN A 197 -16.15 0.20 1.32
CA ASN A 197 -15.61 -0.24 0.05
C ASN A 197 -14.22 -0.83 0.27
N ARG A 198 -14.00 -2.06 -0.17
CA ARG A 198 -12.73 -2.78 -0.03
C ARG A 198 -11.94 -2.73 -1.35
N ILE A 199 -10.68 -2.35 -1.25
CA ILE A 199 -9.73 -2.32 -2.36
C ILE A 199 -8.52 -3.17 -1.95
N ASP A 200 -8.26 -4.25 -2.68
CA ASP A 200 -7.08 -5.09 -2.51
C ASP A 200 -6.06 -4.77 -3.61
N LEU A 201 -4.82 -4.50 -3.20
CA LEU A 201 -3.70 -4.08 -4.04
C LEU A 201 -2.52 -5.04 -3.86
N GLY A 202 -1.58 -5.01 -4.82
CA GLY A 202 -0.28 -5.66 -4.67
C GLY A 202 0.65 -4.86 -3.74
N VAL A 203 1.95 -5.15 -3.81
CA VAL A 203 2.97 -4.42 -3.05
C VAL A 203 3.17 -3.02 -3.64
N VAL A 204 2.51 -2.03 -3.04
CA VAL A 204 2.59 -0.61 -3.42
C VAL A 204 2.72 0.26 -2.17
N THR A 205 3.22 1.49 -2.35
CA THR A 205 3.40 2.49 -1.29
C THR A 205 2.48 3.71 -1.46
N SER A 206 1.62 3.69 -2.46
CA SER A 206 0.64 4.74 -2.71
C SER A 206 -0.58 4.22 -3.46
N TYR A 207 -1.69 4.95 -3.31
CA TYR A 207 -2.93 4.72 -4.04
C TYR A 207 -3.62 6.04 -4.33
N THR A 208 -4.17 6.18 -5.53
CA THR A 208 -4.97 7.36 -5.92
C THR A 208 -6.43 6.96 -5.97
N ASP A 209 -7.22 7.43 -5.01
CA ASP A 209 -8.65 7.20 -4.96
C ASP A 209 -9.39 8.32 -5.72
N ALA A 210 -9.82 8.04 -6.94
CA ALA A 210 -10.37 9.02 -7.86
C ALA A 210 -11.91 8.98 -7.92
N SER A 211 -12.49 9.93 -8.67
CA SER A 211 -13.95 10.05 -8.87
C SER A 211 -14.73 10.27 -7.57
N LEU A 212 -14.12 10.99 -6.64
CA LEU A 212 -14.69 11.35 -5.34
C LEU A 212 -15.48 12.66 -5.43
N THR A 213 -16.32 12.90 -4.44
CA THR A 213 -17.11 14.14 -4.33
C THR A 213 -16.36 15.17 -3.50
N ASN A 214 -16.13 16.35 -4.06
CA ASN A 214 -15.52 17.45 -3.32
C ASN A 214 -16.41 17.89 -2.14
N GLY A 215 -15.78 18.21 -1.01
CA GLY A 215 -16.42 18.61 0.24
C GLY A 215 -16.92 17.44 1.09
N ALA A 216 -16.89 16.20 0.59
CA ALA A 216 -17.19 15.01 1.38
C ALA A 216 -15.92 14.47 2.04
N LYS A 217 -15.97 14.20 3.35
CA LYS A 217 -14.85 13.58 4.07
C LYS A 217 -14.87 12.06 3.87
N TYR A 218 -13.71 11.51 3.51
CA TYR A 218 -13.50 10.09 3.29
C TYR A 218 -12.55 9.55 4.36
N ASN A 219 -12.97 8.48 5.03
CA ASN A 219 -12.20 7.79 6.07
C ASN A 219 -11.58 6.52 5.49
N TYR A 220 -10.30 6.28 5.78
CA TYR A 220 -9.54 5.14 5.28
C TYR A 220 -8.99 4.30 6.44
N LEU A 221 -9.13 2.97 6.33
CA LEU A 221 -8.29 2.01 7.04
C LEU A 221 -7.41 1.27 6.05
N ILE A 222 -6.14 1.09 6.38
CA ILE A 222 -5.17 0.35 5.56
C ILE A 222 -4.53 -0.78 6.35
N TYR A 223 -4.35 -1.91 5.68
CA TYR A 223 -3.73 -3.13 6.21
C TYR A 223 -2.63 -3.61 5.28
N SER A 224 -1.59 -4.19 5.87
CA SER A 224 -0.65 -5.04 5.16
C SER A 224 -1.16 -6.47 5.16
N LYS A 225 -0.86 -7.21 4.09
CA LYS A 225 -1.23 -8.60 3.91
C LYS A 225 -0.04 -9.41 3.40
N ASP A 226 0.16 -10.62 3.94
CA ASP A 226 1.16 -11.58 3.43
C ASP A 226 0.57 -12.56 2.39
N ILE A 227 1.39 -13.52 1.97
CA ILE A 227 1.01 -14.55 1.00
C ILE A 227 0.11 -15.64 1.60
N ALA A 228 0.21 -15.87 2.92
CA ALA A 228 -0.62 -16.80 3.68
C ALA A 228 -2.01 -16.22 3.99
N GLY A 229 -2.22 -14.92 3.76
CA GLY A 229 -3.45 -14.21 4.03
C GLY A 229 -3.60 -13.71 5.47
N ASN A 230 -2.53 -13.61 6.26
CA ASN A 230 -2.61 -12.87 7.51
C ASN A 230 -2.56 -11.36 7.23
N TYR A 231 -3.19 -10.60 8.12
CA TYR A 231 -3.28 -9.14 8.00
C TYR A 231 -2.69 -8.51 9.24
N SER A 232 -2.01 -7.37 9.04
CA SER A 232 -1.53 -6.53 10.12
C SER A 232 -2.67 -5.92 10.95
N SER A 233 -2.33 -5.17 11.99
CA SER A 233 -3.25 -4.16 12.53
C SER A 233 -3.56 -3.08 11.49
N ALA A 234 -4.67 -2.37 11.66
CA ALA A 234 -5.03 -1.26 10.80
C ALA A 234 -4.19 0.00 11.11
N TYR A 235 -3.93 0.80 10.09
CA TYR A 235 -3.60 2.22 10.24
C TYR A 235 -4.72 3.05 9.61
N TYR A 236 -4.93 4.29 10.06
CA TYR A 236 -6.05 5.12 9.59
C TYR A 236 -5.62 6.55 9.29
N ASP A 237 -6.32 7.15 8.34
CA ASP A 237 -6.25 8.57 8.04
C ASP A 237 -7.53 8.99 7.29
N ASP A 238 -7.75 10.28 7.15
CA ASP A 238 -8.90 10.82 6.45
C ASP A 238 -8.54 12.04 5.60
N ALA A 239 -9.35 12.28 4.56
CA ALA A 239 -9.19 13.46 3.72
C ALA A 239 -10.51 13.92 3.13
N THR A 240 -10.59 15.22 2.84
CA THR A 240 -11.72 15.84 2.15
C THR A 240 -11.23 16.40 0.81
N PRO A 241 -11.55 15.76 -0.33
CA PRO A 241 -11.30 16.32 -1.65
C PRO A 241 -11.93 17.70 -1.80
N ASN A 242 -11.28 18.62 -2.50
CA ASN A 242 -11.85 19.91 -2.83
C ASN A 242 -11.25 20.45 -4.13
N SER A 243 -12.06 21.22 -4.85
CA SER A 243 -11.59 21.94 -6.04
C SER A 243 -10.71 23.11 -5.62
N GLY A 244 -9.59 23.28 -6.31
CA GLY A 244 -8.68 24.41 -6.07
C GLY A 244 -7.84 24.29 -4.81
N LEU A 245 -7.60 23.09 -4.27
CA LEU A 245 -6.57 22.88 -3.25
C LEU A 245 -5.18 23.04 -3.87
N LEU A 246 -4.37 23.95 -3.32
CA LEU A 246 -2.93 23.99 -3.60
C LEU A 246 -2.15 23.78 -2.32
N TYR A 247 -1.23 22.81 -2.36
CA TYR A 247 -0.43 22.45 -1.21
C TYR A 247 0.91 23.18 -1.19
N MET A 248 1.36 23.53 0.01
CA MET A 248 2.74 23.86 0.31
C MET A 248 3.32 22.80 1.23
N TYR A 249 4.55 22.39 0.95
CA TYR A 249 5.30 21.51 1.85
C TYR A 249 6.75 21.96 1.96
N VAL A 250 7.46 21.38 2.92
CA VAL A 250 8.89 21.60 3.12
C VAL A 250 9.62 20.29 2.85
N THR A 251 10.67 20.35 2.03
CA THR A 251 11.48 19.19 1.66
C THR A 251 12.01 18.44 2.88
N ASN A 252 12.12 17.11 2.78
CA ASN A 252 12.86 16.33 3.78
C ASN A 252 14.37 16.45 3.58
N SER A 253 14.80 16.59 2.32
CA SER A 253 16.20 16.81 1.99
C SER A 253 16.64 18.24 2.35
N LEU A 254 17.89 18.37 2.78
CA LEU A 254 18.55 19.64 3.09
C LEU A 254 19.50 20.03 1.96
N TYR A 255 19.57 21.32 1.66
CA TYR A 255 20.37 21.83 0.55
C TYR A 255 21.17 23.06 0.96
N ASP A 256 22.40 23.14 0.47
CA ASP A 256 23.21 24.35 0.52
C ASP A 256 22.65 25.42 -0.46
N GLY A 257 23.26 26.59 -0.50
CA GLY A 257 22.83 27.71 -1.34
C GLY A 257 23.03 27.48 -2.84
N ASN A 258 23.77 26.45 -3.27
CA ASN A 258 23.96 26.11 -4.68
C ASN A 258 22.87 25.12 -5.13
N LEU A 259 21.68 25.68 -5.35
CA LEU A 259 20.51 24.91 -5.75
C LEU A 259 20.53 24.53 -7.24
N GLY A 260 21.50 25.04 -8.02
CA GLY A 260 21.47 25.00 -9.48
C GLY A 260 20.58 26.09 -10.06
N GLY A 261 20.48 27.23 -9.36
CA GLY A 261 19.55 28.31 -9.69
C GLY A 261 18.10 27.98 -9.35
N VAL A 262 17.20 28.88 -9.75
CA VAL A 262 15.74 28.75 -9.52
C VAL A 262 15.19 27.44 -10.12
N ALA A 263 15.58 27.09 -11.34
CA ALA A 263 15.13 25.85 -11.99
C ALA A 263 15.63 24.59 -11.26
N GLY A 264 16.85 24.62 -10.73
CA GLY A 264 17.40 23.53 -9.91
C GLY A 264 16.65 23.37 -8.60
N ALA A 265 16.24 24.47 -7.96
CA ALA A 265 15.39 24.44 -6.77
C ALA A 265 14.01 23.81 -7.04
N ASP A 266 13.38 24.16 -8.17
CA ASP A 266 12.11 23.54 -8.58
C ASP A 266 12.27 22.03 -8.84
N ALA A 267 13.36 21.62 -9.49
CA ALA A 267 13.65 20.20 -9.71
C ALA A 267 13.80 19.45 -8.39
N LYS A 268 14.51 20.05 -7.40
CA LYS A 268 14.66 19.49 -6.05
C LYS A 268 13.32 19.29 -5.36
N CYS A 269 12.41 20.28 -5.42
CA CYS A 269 11.04 20.11 -4.95
C CYS A 269 10.39 18.88 -5.61
N ASN A 270 10.34 18.83 -6.94
CA ASN A 270 9.64 17.74 -7.63
C ASN A 270 10.24 16.34 -7.42
N SER A 271 11.50 16.24 -6.98
CA SER A 271 12.20 14.99 -6.66
C SER A 271 12.15 14.59 -5.18
N ASP A 272 11.72 15.49 -4.30
CA ASP A 272 11.81 15.24 -2.85
C ASP A 272 10.79 14.20 -2.38
N SER A 273 11.20 13.35 -1.44
CA SER A 273 10.35 12.28 -0.91
C SER A 273 9.17 12.79 -0.07
N ALA A 274 9.20 14.04 0.39
CA ALA A 274 8.09 14.67 1.09
C ALA A 274 6.99 15.20 0.13
N LYS A 275 7.15 15.06 -1.18
CA LYS A 275 6.21 15.58 -2.18
C LYS A 275 4.81 14.95 -1.96
N PRO A 276 3.80 15.75 -1.59
CA PRO A 276 2.52 15.20 -1.11
C PRO A 276 1.68 14.60 -2.23
N ILE A 277 1.70 15.21 -3.42
CA ILE A 277 0.94 14.74 -4.59
C ILE A 277 1.94 14.39 -5.69
N PRO A 278 2.26 13.11 -5.92
CA PRO A 278 3.32 12.69 -6.84
C PRO A 278 3.14 13.17 -8.28
N THR A 279 1.89 13.27 -8.74
CA THR A 279 1.53 13.69 -10.10
C THR A 279 1.52 15.20 -10.30
N ALA A 280 1.41 15.99 -9.22
CA ALA A 280 1.41 17.44 -9.31
C ALA A 280 2.82 18.00 -9.48
N THR A 281 2.92 19.20 -10.06
CA THR A 281 4.19 19.92 -10.19
C THR A 281 4.32 20.97 -9.09
N TYR A 282 5.54 21.15 -8.59
CA TYR A 282 5.84 22.12 -7.54
C TYR A 282 6.94 23.08 -7.98
N LYS A 283 6.93 24.30 -7.47
CA LYS A 283 8.03 25.26 -7.58
C LYS A 283 8.53 25.66 -6.21
N ALA A 284 9.82 25.95 -6.10
CA ALA A 284 10.41 26.45 -4.87
C ALA A 284 9.98 27.90 -4.61
N LEU A 285 9.49 28.20 -3.41
CA LEU A 285 9.18 29.57 -2.96
C LEU A 285 10.46 30.28 -2.56
N LEU A 286 11.19 30.73 -3.56
CA LEU A 286 12.38 31.57 -3.43
C LEU A 286 12.51 32.54 -4.59
N VAL A 287 13.33 33.57 -4.43
CA VAL A 287 13.57 34.61 -5.44
C VAL A 287 15.06 34.84 -5.66
N ASP A 288 15.42 35.26 -6.86
CA ASP A 288 16.77 35.72 -7.23
C ASP A 288 16.75 37.14 -7.84
N GLY A 289 15.56 37.74 -8.02
CA GLY A 289 15.36 39.08 -8.58
C GLY A 289 15.55 39.17 -10.10
N GLY A 290 15.96 38.09 -10.75
CA GLY A 290 16.16 38.02 -12.20
C GLY A 290 15.25 36.98 -12.84
N THR A 291 15.49 35.71 -12.54
CA THR A 291 14.70 34.57 -13.04
C THR A 291 13.34 34.49 -12.36
N ARG A 292 13.30 34.78 -11.06
CA ARG A 292 12.08 34.76 -10.23
C ARG A 292 12.06 35.91 -9.24
N ALA A 293 10.98 36.66 -9.25
CA ALA A 293 10.73 37.77 -8.35
C ALA A 293 9.24 37.84 -7.99
N ALA A 294 8.93 38.07 -6.71
CA ALA A 294 7.55 38.33 -6.29
C ALA A 294 7.18 39.77 -6.62
N CYS A 295 7.88 40.76 -6.06
CA CYS A 295 7.58 42.17 -6.29
C CYS A 295 8.81 42.99 -6.69
N THR A 296 8.60 44.01 -7.51
CA THR A 296 9.61 45.04 -7.83
C THR A 296 9.50 46.27 -6.92
N THR A 297 8.34 46.46 -6.31
CA THR A 297 8.01 47.47 -5.31
C THR A 297 7.44 46.80 -4.05
N ALA A 298 7.53 47.47 -2.90
CA ALA A 298 7.06 46.92 -1.63
C ALA A 298 5.60 46.42 -1.73
N ASN A 299 5.39 45.16 -1.37
CA ASN A 299 4.10 44.45 -1.39
C ASN A 299 3.37 44.48 -2.74
N CYS A 300 4.12 44.59 -3.83
CA CYS A 300 3.59 44.67 -5.20
C CYS A 300 2.59 45.83 -5.34
N SER A 301 2.98 47.04 -4.92
CA SER A 301 2.12 48.23 -4.95
C SER A 301 1.69 48.65 -6.37
N GLY A 302 2.47 48.29 -7.39
CA GLY A 302 2.14 48.40 -8.82
C GLY A 302 1.32 47.23 -9.36
N GLY A 303 1.02 46.22 -8.54
CA GLY A 303 0.11 45.11 -8.84
C GLY A 303 0.78 43.84 -9.37
N PRO A 304 -0.02 42.84 -9.82
CA PRO A 304 0.48 41.51 -10.18
C PRO A 304 1.39 41.48 -11.41
N SER A 305 1.42 42.55 -12.22
CA SER A 305 2.32 42.66 -13.37
C SER A 305 3.79 42.78 -12.97
N GLU A 306 4.08 43.00 -11.69
CA GLU A 306 5.44 43.01 -11.15
C GLU A 306 6.07 41.62 -11.01
N HIS A 307 5.24 40.56 -11.05
CA HIS A 307 5.71 39.20 -10.89
C HIS A 307 6.59 38.76 -12.07
N THR A 308 7.72 38.10 -11.75
CA THR A 308 8.49 37.31 -12.71
C THR A 308 8.52 35.87 -12.20
N ASP A 309 7.90 34.94 -12.95
CA ASP A 309 7.79 33.51 -12.60
C ASP A 309 7.35 33.24 -11.14
N TRP A 310 6.41 34.05 -10.64
CA TRP A 310 5.94 33.95 -9.27
C TRP A 310 5.14 32.66 -9.00
N VAL A 311 5.31 32.11 -7.81
CA VAL A 311 4.86 30.74 -7.49
C VAL A 311 3.52 30.67 -6.76
N LEU A 312 3.06 31.79 -6.18
CA LEU A 312 1.78 31.87 -5.48
C LEU A 312 0.72 32.51 -6.38
N LYS A 313 -0.46 31.88 -6.47
CA LYS A 313 -1.60 32.37 -7.26
C LYS A 313 -2.39 33.42 -6.47
N PRO A 314 -3.06 34.36 -7.14
CA PRO A 314 -3.91 35.36 -6.47
C PRO A 314 -5.20 34.74 -5.92
N THR A 315 -5.69 35.24 -4.78
CA THR A 315 -6.97 34.85 -4.16
C THR A 315 -7.12 33.33 -3.96
N GLN A 316 -6.04 32.69 -3.53
CA GLN A 316 -5.91 31.25 -3.51
C GLN A 316 -5.63 30.75 -2.09
N ASN A 317 -6.41 29.76 -1.65
CA ASN A 317 -6.15 29.05 -0.40
C ASN A 317 -4.95 28.12 -0.61
N TYR A 318 -3.98 28.21 0.29
CA TYR A 318 -2.88 27.25 0.37
C TYR A 318 -3.02 26.39 1.62
N TYR A 319 -2.66 25.12 1.50
CA TYR A 319 -2.82 24.11 2.55
C TYR A 319 -1.47 23.48 2.90
N ASN A 320 -1.26 23.15 4.17
CA ASN A 320 -0.13 22.35 4.57
C ASN A 320 -0.41 20.87 4.27
N VAL A 321 0.59 20.01 4.44
CA VAL A 321 0.44 18.57 4.17
C VAL A 321 -0.52 17.85 5.14
N ALA A 322 -0.85 18.45 6.29
CA ALA A 322 -1.86 17.94 7.21
C ALA A 322 -3.30 18.29 6.78
N GLY A 323 -3.47 19.08 5.70
CA GLY A 323 -4.77 19.51 5.22
C GLY A 323 -5.30 20.78 5.88
N ASP A 324 -4.53 21.43 6.76
CA ASP A 324 -4.91 22.70 7.35
C ASP A 324 -4.68 23.85 6.37
N VAL A 325 -5.57 24.84 6.37
CA VAL A 325 -5.37 26.09 5.63
C VAL A 325 -4.18 26.83 6.22
N ILE A 326 -3.14 27.07 5.42
CA ILE A 326 -2.02 27.94 5.79
C ILE A 326 -2.53 29.38 5.83
N GLU A 327 -3.02 29.90 4.70
CA GLU A 327 -3.66 31.20 4.55
C GLU A 327 -4.21 31.34 3.12
N THR A 328 -5.02 32.37 2.88
CA THR A 328 -5.47 32.81 1.56
C THR A 328 -4.58 33.95 1.05
N THR A 329 -4.04 33.82 -0.16
CA THR A 329 -3.32 34.93 -0.78
C THR A 329 -4.26 36.07 -1.16
N ASN A 330 -3.74 37.30 -1.19
CA ASN A 330 -4.47 38.47 -1.69
C ASN A 330 -4.55 38.48 -3.24
N VAL A 331 -5.09 39.57 -3.80
CA VAL A 331 -5.21 39.77 -5.25
C VAL A 331 -3.86 39.83 -5.99
N ASN A 332 -2.76 40.07 -5.27
CA ASN A 332 -1.40 40.06 -5.78
C ASN A 332 -0.69 38.71 -5.55
N GLY A 333 -1.39 37.66 -5.11
CA GLY A 333 -0.74 36.37 -4.83
C GLY A 333 0.28 36.42 -3.70
N LEU A 334 0.10 37.30 -2.71
CA LEU A 334 0.93 37.39 -1.51
C LEU A 334 0.12 37.00 -0.28
N PHE A 335 0.75 36.46 0.77
CA PHE A 335 0.08 36.28 2.06
C PHE A 335 0.01 37.64 2.79
N PRO A 336 -1.19 38.24 2.97
CA PRO A 336 -1.30 39.62 3.44
C PRO A 336 -1.27 39.74 4.97
N ASN A 337 -1.50 38.63 5.69
CA ASN A 337 -1.65 38.56 7.13
C ASN A 337 -0.69 37.51 7.72
N ASN A 338 -0.71 37.38 9.04
CA ASN A 338 -0.18 36.18 9.69
C ASN A 338 -0.90 34.94 9.15
N LEU A 339 -0.16 33.85 9.01
CA LEU A 339 -0.69 32.55 8.62
C LEU A 339 -1.64 32.05 9.71
N LEU A 340 -2.66 31.29 9.31
CA LEU A 340 -3.56 30.58 10.23
C LEU A 340 -2.86 29.37 10.84
N ASN A 341 -2.08 28.66 10.02
CA ASN A 341 -1.36 27.47 10.42
C ASN A 341 0.07 27.49 9.88
N THR A 342 0.97 26.78 10.58
CA THR A 342 2.36 26.60 10.14
C THR A 342 2.43 25.77 8.87
N ILE A 343 3.47 25.99 8.06
CA ILE A 343 3.70 25.22 6.84
C ILE A 343 4.21 23.81 7.18
N LYS A 344 5.07 23.69 8.21
CA LYS A 344 5.50 22.41 8.79
C LYS A 344 5.86 22.61 10.27
N PRO A 345 5.25 21.88 11.22
CA PRO A 345 5.61 22.00 12.63
C PRO A 345 7.01 21.41 12.91
N SER A 346 7.88 22.23 13.50
CA SER A 346 9.13 21.99 14.26
C SER A 346 10.10 20.84 13.89
N SER A 347 10.15 20.39 12.63
CA SER A 347 11.11 19.36 12.19
C SER A 347 12.33 19.94 11.49
N PHE A 348 12.26 21.17 10.96
CA PHE A 348 13.35 21.73 10.17
C PHE A 348 13.56 23.26 10.26
N ASN A 349 13.09 23.99 11.26
CA ASN A 349 13.28 25.43 11.54
C ASN A 349 13.27 26.49 10.40
N TYR A 350 14.06 26.39 9.33
CA TYR A 350 14.23 27.40 8.28
C TYR A 350 14.07 26.84 6.87
N SER A 351 13.82 27.70 5.89
CA SER A 351 13.87 27.35 4.46
C SER A 351 14.32 28.54 3.62
N TRP A 352 15.13 28.28 2.60
CA TRP A 352 15.64 29.33 1.70
C TRP A 352 14.50 30.07 1.00
N THR A 353 14.60 31.41 0.93
CA THR A 353 13.61 32.27 0.25
C THR A 353 14.24 33.39 -0.55
N GLY A 354 15.26 34.09 -0.04
CA GLY A 354 15.77 35.33 -0.65
C GLY A 354 14.77 36.51 -0.62
N LEU A 355 13.64 36.35 0.06
CA LEU A 355 12.56 37.35 0.11
C LEU A 355 12.82 38.38 1.20
N PHE A 356 12.67 39.66 0.88
CA PHE A 356 12.57 40.71 1.88
C PHE A 356 11.18 40.75 2.55
N ILE A 357 11.06 41.47 3.66
CA ILE A 357 9.83 41.50 4.48
C ILE A 357 8.61 42.04 3.73
N ASP A 358 8.84 42.80 2.68
CA ASP A 358 7.82 43.40 1.82
C ASP A 358 7.66 42.66 0.47
N TRP A 359 8.09 41.40 0.41
CA TRP A 359 8.04 40.55 -0.79
C TRP A 359 8.93 41.00 -1.96
N THR A 360 9.77 42.02 -1.79
CA THR A 360 10.82 42.32 -2.77
C THR A 360 11.98 41.32 -2.65
N THR A 361 12.87 41.29 -3.65
CA THR A 361 14.06 40.43 -3.59
C THR A 361 15.12 41.08 -2.70
N HIS A 362 15.62 40.36 -1.69
CA HIS A 362 16.76 40.78 -0.88
C HIS A 362 18.08 40.42 -1.57
N SER A 363 19.16 41.18 -1.37
CA SER A 363 20.47 40.91 -1.98
C SER A 363 21.12 39.59 -1.56
N SER A 364 20.65 39.00 -0.46
CA SER A 364 21.10 37.70 0.06
C SER A 364 20.29 36.56 -0.56
N HIS A 365 20.68 36.12 -1.75
CA HIS A 365 20.07 34.98 -2.47
C HIS A 365 21.15 34.05 -3.03
N CYS A 366 22.28 33.88 -2.33
CA CYS A 366 23.39 32.99 -2.70
C CYS A 366 23.83 33.14 -4.17
N ASN A 367 24.02 34.38 -4.62
CA ASN A 367 24.42 34.74 -5.98
C ASN A 367 23.51 34.16 -7.08
N GLY A 368 22.22 34.02 -6.77
CA GLY A 368 21.22 33.47 -7.67
C GLY A 368 21.04 31.97 -7.45
N TRP A 369 21.25 31.53 -6.21
CA TRP A 369 21.21 30.13 -5.80
C TRP A 369 22.20 29.23 -6.54
N THR A 370 23.40 29.76 -6.80
CA THR A 370 24.51 29.05 -7.47
C THR A 370 25.81 29.05 -6.66
N ASP A 371 25.77 29.55 -5.42
CA ASP A 371 26.93 29.65 -4.53
C ASP A 371 26.68 28.83 -3.27
N ASN A 372 27.68 28.06 -2.85
CA ASN A 372 27.67 27.27 -1.61
C ASN A 372 28.89 27.58 -0.72
N THR A 373 29.45 28.77 -0.82
CA THR A 373 30.56 29.23 0.01
C THR A 373 30.09 29.99 1.24
N ASN A 374 30.98 30.15 2.22
CA ASN A 374 30.73 30.99 3.40
C ASN A 374 30.94 32.49 3.15
N SER A 375 31.26 32.89 1.92
CA SER A 375 31.53 34.28 1.55
C SER A 375 30.28 35.06 1.13
N SER A 376 29.20 34.33 0.85
CA SER A 376 27.90 34.86 0.45
C SER A 376 26.83 34.37 1.41
N GLN A 377 25.70 35.07 1.42
CA GLN A 377 24.56 34.72 2.28
C GLN A 377 23.27 34.55 1.47
N GLY A 378 22.39 33.71 1.99
CA GLY A 378 21.01 33.56 1.56
C GLY A 378 20.07 33.98 2.70
N LEU A 379 18.91 34.52 2.35
CA LEU A 379 17.86 34.81 3.32
C LEU A 379 16.88 33.64 3.40
N ALA A 380 16.43 33.34 4.61
CA ALA A 380 15.53 32.22 4.89
C ALA A 380 14.38 32.66 5.81
N GLY A 381 13.23 32.01 5.64
CA GLY A 381 12.07 32.12 6.52
C GLY A 381 11.96 30.91 7.46
N LYS A 382 11.10 30.99 8.49
CA LYS A 382 10.83 29.86 9.40
C LYS A 382 9.47 29.20 9.19
N HIS A 383 9.45 27.91 8.90
CA HIS A 383 8.21 27.22 8.54
C HIS A 383 7.33 26.80 9.71
N ASP A 384 7.84 26.88 10.94
CA ASP A 384 7.14 26.62 12.19
C ASP A 384 6.54 27.90 12.81
N MET A 385 6.67 29.04 12.13
CA MET A 385 6.05 30.30 12.53
C MET A 385 4.77 30.56 11.74
N ILE A 386 3.84 31.24 12.40
CA ILE A 386 2.63 31.79 11.79
C ILE A 386 2.73 33.30 11.52
N ASN A 387 3.75 33.97 12.06
CA ASN A 387 3.99 35.37 11.73
C ASN A 387 4.44 35.47 10.27
N GLY A 388 3.63 36.07 9.39
CA GLY A 388 3.83 36.03 7.94
C GLY A 388 5.20 36.56 7.51
N ASN A 389 5.70 37.61 8.18
CA ASN A 389 7.03 38.14 7.94
C ASN A 389 8.10 37.11 8.29
N GLY A 390 8.01 36.56 9.50
CA GLY A 390 8.94 35.55 9.98
C GLY A 390 8.91 34.24 9.18
N SER A 391 7.76 33.87 8.62
CA SER A 391 7.60 32.62 7.88
C SER A 391 8.42 32.61 6.58
N PHE A 392 8.66 33.78 5.98
CA PHE A 392 9.38 33.90 4.70
C PHE A 392 10.64 34.76 4.76
N ASN A 393 10.83 35.54 5.82
CA ASN A 393 11.97 36.42 6.05
C ASN A 393 12.31 36.44 7.56
N ASN A 394 13.35 35.72 7.96
CA ASN A 394 13.74 35.66 9.38
C ASN A 394 15.24 35.82 9.63
N SER A 395 16.05 35.02 8.95
CA SER A 395 17.49 34.94 9.23
C SER A 395 18.28 34.77 7.94
N ALA A 396 19.44 35.42 7.88
CA ALA A 396 20.42 35.17 6.83
C ALA A 396 21.37 34.07 7.28
N PHE A 397 21.68 33.14 6.37
CA PHE A 397 22.64 32.07 6.58
C PHE A 397 23.72 32.13 5.51
N ASN A 398 24.92 31.70 5.85
CA ASN A 398 25.97 31.49 4.86
C ASN A 398 25.52 30.42 3.86
N CYS A 399 25.92 30.55 2.61
CA CYS A 399 25.44 29.67 1.55
C CYS A 399 25.99 28.24 1.64
N ASP A 400 27.00 27.97 2.47
CA ASP A 400 27.46 26.61 2.78
C ASP A 400 26.57 25.88 3.81
N PHE A 401 25.60 26.57 4.41
CA PHE A 401 24.66 25.99 5.37
C PHE A 401 23.55 25.21 4.66
N THR A 402 23.18 24.04 5.19
CA THR A 402 22.16 23.18 4.56
C THR A 402 20.81 23.30 5.27
N ILE A 403 19.79 23.79 4.55
CA ILE A 403 18.40 23.91 5.04
C ILE A 403 17.42 23.46 3.94
N PRO A 404 16.16 23.09 4.27
CA PRO A 404 15.21 22.64 3.25
C PRO A 404 14.64 23.80 2.40
N LEU A 405 13.76 23.44 1.46
CA LEU A 405 13.04 24.37 0.60
C LEU A 405 11.54 24.36 0.89
N TYR A 406 10.90 25.51 0.75
CA TYR A 406 9.47 25.61 0.56
C TYR A 406 9.10 25.22 -0.87
N CYS A 407 8.14 24.32 -1.02
CA CYS A 407 7.67 23.85 -2.32
C CYS A 407 6.17 24.08 -2.45
N VAL A 408 5.78 24.78 -3.51
CA VAL A 408 4.43 25.29 -3.75
C VAL A 408 3.85 24.62 -4.99
N GLN A 409 2.68 23.98 -4.83
CA GLN A 409 1.97 23.35 -5.93
C GLN A 409 1.56 24.38 -6.99
N GLN A 410 1.70 24.00 -8.26
CA GLN A 410 1.39 24.84 -9.43
C GLN A 410 0.05 24.51 -10.07
#